data_AF-A0A0D2LNK3-F1
#
_entry.id   AF-A0A0D2LNK3-F1
#
_cell.length_a   1.000
_cell.length_b   1.000
_cell.length_c   1.000
_cell.angle_alpha   90.00
_cell.angle_beta   90.00
_cell.angle_gamma   90.00
#
_symmetry.space_group_name_H-M   'P 1'
#
loop_
_entity.id
_entity.type
_entity.pdbx_description
1 polymer ?
#
loop_
_entity_poly.entity_id
_entity_poly.type
_entity_poly.pdbx_seq_one_letter_code
_entity_poly.pdbx_strand_id
1 'polypeptide(L)'
;LEGPTDTSAAAVASMALLTLSELQPGTDCARRYLCAATSTIRALAGRRFLAAPPPPRSGAGAAAVGAARGGPMLKHGTAARPLGIAIDRGLVYGDYYLLEAIEICRRLPGCLDA
;
A
#
# COMPACT_ATOMS: atom_id res chain seq x y z
N LEU A 1 -4.45 18.97 -7.10
CA LEU A 1 -5.45 17.89 -7.32
C LEU A 1 -6.42 17.94 -6.14
N GLU A 2 -7.66 18.33 -6.39
CA GLU A 2 -8.71 18.37 -5.36
C GLU A 2 -9.52 17.06 -5.42
N GLY A 3 -9.53 16.31 -4.31
CA GLY A 3 -10.27 15.05 -4.20
C GLY A 3 -9.70 14.10 -3.14
N PRO A 4 -10.47 13.09 -2.72
CA PRO A 4 -9.99 12.05 -1.82
C PRO A 4 -8.82 11.29 -2.47
N THR A 5 -7.86 10.87 -1.65
CA THR A 5 -6.74 10.04 -2.10
C THR A 5 -7.21 8.61 -2.38
N ASP A 6 -6.46 7.87 -3.19
CA ASP A 6 -6.60 6.43 -3.30
C ASP A 6 -5.25 5.73 -3.15
N THR A 7 -4.99 5.19 -1.96
CA THR A 7 -3.76 4.45 -1.67
C THR A 7 -3.69 3.11 -2.39
N SER A 8 -4.82 2.54 -2.82
CA SER A 8 -4.84 1.28 -3.54
C SER A 8 -4.25 1.43 -4.96
N ALA A 9 -4.58 2.52 -5.66
CA ALA A 9 -3.94 2.86 -6.94
C ALA A 9 -2.42 3.06 -6.79
N ALA A 10 -1.96 3.72 -5.73
CA ALA A 10 -0.53 3.90 -5.47
C ALA A 10 0.20 2.57 -5.21
N ALA A 11 -0.44 1.63 -4.50
CA ALA A 11 0.10 0.30 -4.26
C ALA A 11 0.22 -0.51 -5.56
N VAL A 12 -0.83 -0.52 -6.39
CA VAL A 12 -0.82 -1.15 -7.73
C VAL A 12 0.28 -0.57 -8.61
N ALA A 13 0.39 0.76 -8.66
CA ALA A 13 1.40 1.44 -9.45
C ALA A 13 2.82 1.09 -8.99
N SER A 14 3.05 1.01 -7.68
CA SER A 14 4.35 0.60 -7.11
C SER A 14 4.73 -0.81 -7.55
N MET A 15 3.80 -1.76 -7.47
CA MET A 15 4.00 -3.13 -7.94
C MET A 15 4.37 -3.16 -9.42
N ALA A 16 3.61 -2.45 -10.27
CA ALA A 16 3.86 -2.39 -11.71
C ALA A 16 5.23 -1.79 -12.05
N LEU A 17 5.64 -0.72 -11.36
CA LEU A 17 6.93 -0.08 -11.54
C LEU A 17 8.09 -1.01 -11.16
N LEU A 18 7.95 -1.80 -10.09
CA LEU A 18 8.94 -2.83 -9.75
C LEU A 18 9.06 -3.89 -10.85
N THR A 19 7.93 -4.36 -11.37
CA THR A 19 7.91 -5.30 -12.50
C THR A 19 8.58 -4.70 -13.74
N LEU A 20 8.33 -3.42 -14.06
CA LEU A 20 8.99 -2.75 -15.17
C LEU A 20 10.50 -2.59 -14.96
N SER A 21 10.93 -2.35 -13.73
CA SER A 21 12.36 -2.34 -13.37
C SER A 21 13.01 -3.70 -13.60
N GLU A 22 12.32 -4.79 -13.26
CA GLU A 22 12.79 -6.17 -13.46
C GLU A 22 12.90 -6.52 -14.95
N LEU A 23 11.99 -6.03 -15.79
CA LEU A 23 11.96 -6.30 -17.24
C LEU A 23 12.98 -5.50 -18.07
N GLN A 24 13.60 -4.46 -17.50
CA GLN A 24 14.57 -3.60 -18.23
C GLN A 24 15.91 -3.44 -17.48
N PRO A 25 16.56 -4.54 -17.08
CA PRO A 25 17.72 -4.49 -16.19
C PRO A 25 18.87 -3.67 -16.80
N GLY A 26 19.59 -2.92 -15.95
CA GLY A 26 20.74 -2.12 -16.34
C GLY A 26 20.43 -0.81 -17.09
N THR A 27 19.14 -0.50 -17.32
CA THR A 27 18.74 0.75 -17.98
C THR A 27 18.46 1.88 -16.98
N ASP A 28 18.58 3.13 -17.44
CA ASP A 28 18.15 4.30 -16.65
C ASP A 28 16.65 4.27 -16.34
N CYS A 29 15.84 3.71 -17.23
CA CYS A 29 14.40 3.54 -17.01
C CYS A 29 14.14 2.63 -15.81
N ALA A 30 14.80 1.48 -15.72
CA ALA A 30 14.66 0.58 -14.58
C ALA A 30 15.00 1.27 -13.26
N ARG A 31 16.12 2.00 -13.21
CA ARG A 31 16.50 2.78 -12.02
C ARG A 31 15.44 3.81 -11.63
N ARG A 32 14.84 4.51 -12.60
CA ARG A 32 13.76 5.49 -12.34
C ARG A 32 12.49 4.80 -11.82
N TYR A 33 12.11 3.67 -12.39
CA TYR A 33 10.96 2.91 -11.91
C TYR A 33 11.18 2.38 -10.50
N LEU A 34 12.37 1.83 -10.22
CA LEU A 34 12.75 1.37 -8.89
C LEU A 34 12.68 2.49 -7.84
N CYS A 35 13.26 3.65 -8.15
CA CYS A 35 13.24 4.82 -7.26
C CYS A 35 11.81 5.34 -7.00
N ALA A 36 10.97 5.40 -8.04
CA ALA A 36 9.58 5.83 -7.90
C ALA A 36 8.75 4.83 -7.07
N ALA A 37 8.92 3.52 -7.31
CA ALA A 37 8.21 2.48 -6.59
C ALA A 37 8.59 2.45 -5.10
N THR A 38 9.89 2.44 -4.80
CA THR A 38 10.41 2.41 -3.42
C THR A 38 10.01 3.64 -2.63
N SER A 39 10.07 4.83 -3.24
CA SER A 39 9.59 6.08 -2.63
C SER A 39 8.10 6.00 -2.31
N THR A 40 7.30 5.43 -3.21
CA THR A 40 5.85 5.26 -3.01
C THR A 40 5.56 4.25 -1.91
N ILE A 41 6.24 3.11 -1.87
CA ILE A 41 6.12 2.10 -0.81
C ILE A 41 6.49 2.71 0.55
N ARG A 42 7.59 3.47 0.64
CA ARG A 42 7.99 4.16 1.87
C ARG A 42 6.94 5.18 2.33
N ALA A 43 6.36 5.93 1.39
CA ALA A 43 5.27 6.84 1.70
C ALA A 43 4.07 6.08 2.28
N LEU A 44 3.63 5.00 1.61
CA LEU A 44 2.51 4.15 2.03
C LEU A 44 2.74 3.48 3.38
N ALA A 45 3.97 3.06 3.68
CA ALA A 45 4.37 2.53 4.98
C ALA A 45 4.51 3.60 6.08
N GLY A 46 4.43 4.89 5.73
CA GLY A 46 4.48 5.99 6.67
C GLY A 46 3.17 6.16 7.45
N ARG A 47 3.25 6.83 8.62
CA ARG A 47 2.11 7.07 9.54
C ARG A 47 0.88 7.70 8.87
N ARG A 48 1.08 8.46 7.79
CA ARG A 48 -0.01 9.09 7.04
C ARG A 48 -0.94 8.05 6.43
N PHE A 49 -0.40 6.98 5.84
CA PHE A 49 -1.18 6.01 5.08
C PHE A 49 -1.31 4.65 5.78
N LEU A 50 -0.34 4.25 6.60
CA LEU A 50 -0.41 3.02 7.37
C LEU A 50 -1.36 3.16 8.57
N ALA A 51 -2.24 2.19 8.76
CA ALA A 51 -3.09 2.09 9.93
C ALA A 51 -2.27 1.73 11.18
N ALA A 52 -2.72 2.19 12.35
CA ALA A 52 -2.11 1.78 13.60
C ALA A 52 -2.41 0.29 13.85
N PRO A 53 -1.45 -0.48 14.39
CA PRO A 53 -1.70 -1.86 14.77
C PRO A 53 -2.84 -1.91 15.82
N PRO A 54 -3.68 -2.94 15.81
CA PRO A 54 -4.70 -3.10 16.83
C PRO A 54 -4.03 -3.24 18.21
N PRO A 55 -4.66 -2.75 19.29
CA PRO A 55 -4.14 -2.93 20.63
C PRO A 55 -3.98 -4.43 20.96
N PRO A 56 -2.97 -4.80 21.77
CA PRO A 56 -2.79 -6.19 22.20
C PRO A 56 -4.05 -6.67 22.92
N ARG A 57 -4.43 -7.93 22.67
CA ARG A 57 -5.64 -8.52 23.25
C ARG A 57 -5.45 -8.70 24.76
N SER A 58 -5.93 -7.75 25.58
CA SER A 58 -6.24 -8.05 26.97
C SER A 58 -7.54 -8.84 27.00
N GLY A 59 -7.60 -9.92 27.78
CA GLY A 59 -8.75 -10.83 27.84
C GLY A 59 -10.09 -10.13 28.11
N ALA A 60 -11.15 -10.85 27.70
CA ALA A 60 -12.59 -10.56 27.86
C ALA A 60 -13.26 -9.68 26.79
N GLY A 61 -14.21 -10.29 26.07
CA GLY A 61 -15.32 -9.57 25.41
C GLY A 61 -15.26 -9.48 23.89
N ALA A 62 -15.80 -10.48 23.20
CA ALA A 62 -16.08 -10.47 21.77
C ALA A 62 -17.28 -9.57 21.40
N ALA A 63 -17.30 -8.31 21.87
CA ALA A 63 -18.47 -7.43 21.80
C ALA A 63 -18.27 -6.12 21.03
N ALA A 64 -17.22 -6.00 20.22
CA ALA A 64 -17.12 -4.96 19.19
C ALA A 64 -16.80 -5.64 17.85
N VAL A 65 -17.85 -6.11 17.16
CA VAL A 65 -17.80 -6.89 15.90
C VAL A 65 -17.23 -6.10 14.70
N GLY A 66 -16.60 -4.93 14.92
CA GLY A 66 -15.91 -4.16 13.88
C GLY A 66 -14.47 -3.74 14.19
N ALA A 67 -14.00 -3.85 15.44
CA ALA A 67 -12.68 -3.32 15.84
C ALA A 67 -11.67 -4.41 16.26
N ALA A 68 -12.15 -5.63 16.58
CA ALA A 68 -11.31 -6.69 17.19
C ALA A 68 -10.80 -7.77 16.21
N ARG A 69 -11.02 -7.61 14.89
CA ARG A 69 -10.73 -8.63 13.85
C ARG A 69 -9.59 -8.29 12.88
N GLY A 70 -8.81 -7.25 13.14
CA GLY A 70 -7.83 -6.74 12.19
C GLY A 70 -8.48 -5.72 11.26
N GLY A 71 -7.93 -4.52 11.24
CA GLY A 71 -8.34 -3.47 10.32
C GLY A 71 -7.54 -3.55 9.01
N PRO A 72 -7.87 -2.68 8.03
CA PRO A 72 -7.05 -2.55 6.84
C PRO A 72 -5.64 -2.08 7.21
N MET A 73 -4.64 -2.49 6.44
CA MET A 73 -3.27 -2.00 6.60
C MET A 73 -3.14 -0.57 6.10
N LEU A 74 -3.78 -0.24 4.99
CA LEU A 74 -3.77 1.09 4.39
C LEU A 74 -5.06 1.87 4.69
N LYS A 75 -4.90 3.16 4.95
CA LYS A 75 -5.94 4.19 5.01
C LYS A 75 -6.09 4.88 3.65
N HIS A 76 -7.10 5.72 3.51
CA HIS A 76 -7.22 6.68 2.39
C HIS A 76 -7.30 6.04 1.00
N GLY A 77 -7.98 4.90 0.89
CA GLY A 77 -8.42 4.30 -0.37
C GLY A 77 -9.77 4.85 -0.81
N THR A 78 -10.01 4.87 -2.13
CA THR A 78 -11.30 5.30 -2.70
C THR A 78 -11.78 4.30 -3.75
N ALA A 79 -12.83 3.53 -3.45
CA ALA A 79 -13.30 2.47 -4.35
C ALA A 79 -14.11 2.99 -5.56
N ALA A 80 -15.14 3.79 -5.32
CA ALA A 80 -16.01 4.31 -6.39
C ALA A 80 -16.59 5.67 -6.02
N ARG A 81 -15.76 6.72 -6.17
CA ARG A 81 -16.13 8.11 -5.85
C ARG A 81 -17.45 8.58 -6.49
N PRO A 82 -17.74 8.32 -7.78
CA PRO A 82 -18.99 8.78 -8.40
C PRO A 82 -20.25 8.15 -7.79
N LEU A 83 -20.12 6.98 -7.15
CA LEU A 83 -21.21 6.25 -6.51
C LEU A 83 -21.30 6.51 -5.00
N GLY A 84 -20.38 7.28 -4.42
CA GLY A 84 -20.32 7.49 -2.98
C GLY A 84 -19.87 6.26 -2.16
N ILE A 85 -19.31 5.22 -2.81
CA ILE A 85 -18.99 3.94 -2.16
C ILE A 85 -17.53 3.93 -1.72
N ALA A 86 -17.32 3.63 -0.43
CA ALA A 86 -16.03 3.42 0.21
C ALA A 86 -14.98 4.49 -0.19
N ILE A 87 -15.35 5.75 0.05
CA ILE A 87 -14.46 6.92 -0.07
C ILE A 87 -13.71 7.09 1.26
N ASP A 88 -12.40 7.31 1.18
CA ASP A 88 -11.51 7.47 2.33
C ASP A 88 -11.59 6.29 3.32
N ARG A 89 -11.54 5.06 2.78
CA ARG A 89 -11.60 3.80 3.53
C ARG A 89 -10.35 2.98 3.28
N GLY A 90 -10.08 2.01 4.15
CA GLY A 90 -9.12 0.96 3.81
C GLY A 90 -9.77 -0.05 2.87
N LEU A 91 -8.99 -0.53 1.91
CA LEU A 91 -9.45 -1.38 0.82
C LEU A 91 -8.58 -2.63 0.76
N VAL A 92 -9.20 -3.81 0.80
CA VAL A 92 -8.48 -5.09 0.86
C VAL A 92 -7.50 -5.29 -0.30
N TYR A 93 -7.84 -4.81 -1.49
CA TYR A 93 -6.95 -4.88 -2.64
C TYR A 93 -5.76 -3.91 -2.51
N GLY A 94 -5.93 -2.76 -1.86
CA GLY A 94 -4.80 -1.88 -1.53
C GLY A 94 -3.79 -2.56 -0.62
N ASP A 95 -4.27 -3.24 0.42
CA ASP A 95 -3.42 -4.02 1.33
C ASP A 95 -2.69 -5.14 0.60
N TYR A 96 -3.41 -5.91 -0.23
CA TYR A 96 -2.84 -6.98 -1.05
C TYR A 96 -1.71 -6.47 -1.95
N TYR A 97 -1.95 -5.41 -2.74
CA TYR A 97 -0.94 -4.90 -3.67
C TYR A 97 0.24 -4.24 -2.97
N LEU A 98 0.06 -3.68 -1.77
CA LEU A 98 1.18 -3.18 -0.99
C LEU A 98 2.07 -4.34 -0.54
N LEU A 99 1.49 -5.41 0.00
CA LEU A 99 2.24 -6.58 0.44
C LEU A 99 2.98 -7.25 -0.74
N GLU A 100 2.31 -7.40 -1.88
CA GLU A 100 2.92 -7.94 -3.10
C GLU A 100 4.08 -7.05 -3.57
N ALA A 101 3.89 -5.71 -3.59
CA ALA A 101 4.96 -4.79 -3.95
C ALA A 101 6.16 -4.87 -2.99
N ILE A 102 5.91 -5.02 -1.68
CA ILE A 102 6.99 -5.22 -0.69
C ILE A 102 7.72 -6.54 -0.95
N GLU A 103 7.02 -7.63 -1.25
CA GLU A 103 7.65 -8.92 -1.53
C GLU A 103 8.48 -8.88 -2.83
N ILE A 104 7.98 -8.25 -3.89
CA ILE A 104 8.76 -8.01 -5.11
C ILE A 104 9.98 -7.14 -4.80
N CYS A 105 9.83 -6.08 -4.02
CA CYS A 105 10.95 -5.23 -3.63
C CYS A 105 12.01 -6.01 -2.86
N ARG A 106 11.61 -6.90 -1.94
CA ARG A 106 12.51 -7.73 -1.13
C ARG A 106 13.41 -8.64 -1.97
N ARG A 107 12.94 -9.11 -3.13
CA ARG A 107 13.71 -9.96 -4.05
C ARG A 107 14.52 -9.19 -5.08
N LEU A 108 14.18 -7.92 -5.37
CA LEU A 108 14.79 -7.15 -6.43
C LEU A 108 16.08 -6.44 -5.96
N PRO A 109 17.24 -6.65 -6.61
CA PRO A 109 18.48 -5.98 -6.25
C PRO A 109 18.37 -4.46 -6.24
N GLY A 110 18.92 -3.82 -5.20
CA GLY A 110 18.92 -2.36 -5.04
C GLY A 110 17.61 -1.75 -4.56
N CYS A 111 16.55 -2.53 -4.34
CA CYS A 111 15.27 -1.98 -3.88
C CYS A 111 15.31 -1.47 -2.43
N LEU A 112 16.11 -2.09 -1.56
CA LEU A 112 16.27 -1.63 -0.18
C LEU A 112 17.19 -0.42 -0.06
N ASP A 113 18.07 -0.22 -1.05
CA ASP A 113 19.09 0.82 -1.09
C ASP A 113 18.68 2.07 -1.89
N ALA A 114 17.75 1.92 -2.84
CA ALA A 114 17.15 3.00 -3.63
C ALA A 114 16.26 3.89 -2.75
#